data_AF-A0AB36JIK5-F1
#
_entry.id   AF-A0AB36JIK5-F1
#
_cell.length_a   1.000
_cell.length_b   1.000
_cell.length_c   1.000
_cell.angle_alpha   90.00
_cell.angle_beta   90.00
_cell.angle_gamma   90.00
#
_symmetry.space_group_name_H-M   'P 1'
#
loop_
_entity.id
_entity.type
_entity.pdbx_description
1 polymer ?
#
loop_
_entity_poly.entity_id
_entity_poly.type
_entity_poly.pdbx_seq_one_letter_code
_entity_poly.pdbx_strand_id
1 'polypeptide(L)'
;MNKRIGKLVLCMAISLGGTTALFQNTTQAATAGGVSIVLDGYPLPFPVEPVVMSGTTMVPFRAISEALGINVEWNQAQKKITATKTDTAGTKVVTLTLGSKDAGVNGTVVKLGVAPQTIRDTTMIPLSFFGQQFGAGVAWNQSTKIVSITSPKTELYTLGFYALSSYSEISLLPNFDAVAFGWSGIDKSGQFTTTGTDFKWPQAAGDVTPESIVTNAAAGGTAPYLMVFSGDTASELTKNLEDKQLQEQTITGIVDLATQKGFQGITLDLEGLGLTGDKAKVQADYNAFVKNLSQKAHAAGLKLTVILHPLNSSYKGYDYKTLGTLADDLVIMAYDYLQEKKVPEPMSLVDEGIRLALQQVSKDKLILGISVYSENESSVNSKVGLAKRYGLKGIAIWRLGLIGQPVWNEMGKSVEL
;
A
#
# COMPACT_ATOMS: atom_id res chain seq x y z
N MET A 1 4.39 55.25 2.47
CA MET A 1 5.69 55.61 3.08
C MET A 1 5.59 55.27 4.57
N ASN A 2 6.35 54.27 5.05
CA ASN A 2 6.81 53.95 6.43
C ASN A 2 5.87 54.21 7.64
N LYS A 3 5.78 53.42 8.71
CA LYS A 3 6.43 52.19 9.21
C LYS A 3 5.64 51.76 10.47
N ARG A 4 5.72 50.47 10.77
CA ARG A 4 5.52 49.69 12.01
C ARG A 4 5.40 50.38 13.39
N ILE A 5 4.96 49.52 14.34
CA ILE A 5 5.11 49.46 15.82
C ILE A 5 3.79 49.80 16.51
N GLY A 6 3.13 48.98 17.34
CA GLY A 6 3.54 47.85 18.16
C GLY A 6 3.01 48.13 19.58
N LYS A 7 2.21 47.24 20.16
CA LYS A 7 1.93 47.24 21.60
C LYS A 7 2.12 45.85 22.18
N LEU A 8 3.13 45.79 23.03
CA LEU A 8 3.53 44.70 23.90
C LEU A 8 3.26 45.19 25.33
N VAL A 9 2.65 44.36 26.18
CA VAL A 9 2.68 44.43 27.65
C VAL A 9 2.86 42.97 28.09
N LEU A 10 4.06 42.52 28.45
CA LEU A 10 4.87 42.74 29.66
C LEU A 10 4.30 42.02 30.90
N CYS A 11 4.90 40.88 31.22
CA CYS A 11 5.17 40.47 32.60
C CYS A 11 6.64 40.04 32.70
N MET A 12 7.32 40.63 33.69
CA MET A 12 8.76 40.60 33.95
C MET A 12 9.18 39.37 34.78
N ALA A 13 10.44 38.96 34.57
CA ALA A 13 11.21 37.89 35.24
C ALA A 13 11.29 38.04 36.78
N ILE A 14 11.71 37.05 37.58
CA ILE A 14 13.08 36.49 37.75
C ILE A 14 12.91 35.25 38.66
N SER A 15 13.46 34.07 38.38
CA SER A 15 14.72 33.65 39.01
C SER A 15 15.39 32.46 38.32
N LEU A 16 16.71 32.50 38.35
CA LEU A 16 17.66 31.56 37.77
C LEU A 16 17.56 30.18 38.41
N GLY A 17 17.43 29.17 37.55
CA GLY A 17 17.72 27.78 37.85
C GLY A 17 18.13 27.11 36.55
N GLY A 18 19.42 27.18 36.22
CA GLY A 18 19.98 26.50 35.06
C GLY A 18 19.81 24.99 35.22
N THR A 19 18.79 24.44 34.59
CA THR A 19 18.72 23.02 34.28
C THR A 19 18.78 22.92 32.76
N THR A 20 19.95 22.53 32.27
CA THR A 20 20.07 21.97 30.94
C THR A 20 19.15 20.75 30.89
N ALA A 21 17.95 20.92 30.34
CA ALA A 21 17.12 19.80 29.93
C ALA A 21 17.89 19.09 28.81
N LEU A 22 18.72 18.13 29.21
CA LEU A 22 19.25 17.13 28.30
C LEU A 22 18.02 16.43 27.74
N PHE A 23 17.68 16.72 26.50
CA PHE A 23 16.90 15.81 25.69
C PHE A 23 17.70 14.51 25.66
N GLN A 24 17.32 13.57 26.54
CA GLN A 24 17.72 12.20 26.36
C GLN A 24 17.00 11.74 25.09
N ASN A 25 17.71 11.85 23.96
CA ASN A 25 17.55 10.85 22.92
C ASN A 25 17.66 9.52 23.65
N THR A 26 16.53 8.86 23.84
CA THR A 26 16.52 7.43 24.06
C THR A 26 17.03 6.85 22.75
N THR A 27 18.36 6.85 22.60
CA THR A 27 19.05 5.91 21.76
C THR A 27 18.59 4.57 22.27
N GLN A 28 17.63 3.99 21.57
CA GLN A 28 17.28 2.60 21.72
C GLN A 28 18.59 1.87 21.46
N ALA A 29 19.23 1.43 22.55
CA ALA A 29 20.49 0.75 22.48
C ALA A 29 20.26 -0.47 21.61
N ALA A 30 20.82 -0.44 20.39
CA ALA A 30 20.92 -1.61 19.56
C ALA A 30 21.61 -2.66 20.41
N THR A 31 20.90 -3.75 20.69
CA THR A 31 21.46 -4.92 21.35
C THR A 31 22.68 -5.36 20.55
N ALA A 32 23.86 -5.08 21.09
CA ALA A 32 25.13 -5.40 20.46
C ALA A 32 25.28 -6.93 20.43
N GLY A 33 25.04 -7.55 19.27
CA GLY A 33 25.44 -8.93 19.01
C GLY A 33 24.63 -9.74 18.01
N GLY A 34 23.33 -9.45 17.86
CA GLY A 34 22.39 -10.28 17.08
C GLY A 34 22.47 -10.13 15.56
N VAL A 35 22.02 -11.15 14.83
CA VAL A 35 21.78 -11.06 13.37
C VAL A 35 20.42 -10.44 13.12
N SER A 36 20.39 -9.38 12.31
CA SER A 36 19.14 -8.74 11.88
C SER A 36 18.75 -9.22 10.48
N ILE A 37 17.46 -9.41 10.24
CA ILE A 37 16.94 -9.76 8.92
C ILE A 37 16.08 -8.63 8.40
N VAL A 38 16.30 -8.27 7.14
CA VAL A 38 15.51 -7.30 6.40
C VAL A 38 14.92 -8.03 5.19
N LEU A 39 13.61 -7.97 5.03
CA LEU A 39 12.90 -8.51 3.87
C LEU A 39 12.40 -7.34 3.02
N ASP A 40 12.82 -7.29 1.76
CA ASP A 40 12.46 -6.23 0.82
C ASP A 40 12.67 -4.84 1.41
N GLY A 41 13.83 -4.60 2.03
CA GLY A 41 14.18 -3.29 2.61
C GLY A 41 13.52 -2.96 3.96
N TYR A 42 12.58 -3.78 4.46
CA TYR A 42 11.93 -3.57 5.76
C TYR A 42 12.28 -4.65 6.79
N PRO A 43 12.48 -4.32 8.08
CA PRO A 43 12.80 -5.32 9.10
C PRO A 43 11.77 -6.45 9.22
N LEU A 44 12.27 -7.67 9.36
CA LEU A 44 11.46 -8.86 9.64
C LEU A 44 11.72 -9.31 11.08
N PRO A 45 10.83 -8.95 12.04
CA PRO A 45 10.99 -9.39 13.42
C PRO A 45 10.74 -10.89 13.53
N PHE A 46 11.49 -11.53 14.44
CA PHE A 46 11.37 -12.96 14.71
C PHE A 46 11.06 -13.20 16.19
N PRO A 47 10.27 -14.25 16.52
CA PRO A 47 10.00 -14.62 17.91
C PRO A 47 11.25 -15.14 18.62
N VAL A 48 12.18 -15.73 17.86
CA VAL A 48 13.50 -16.14 18.33
C VAL A 48 14.53 -15.56 17.37
N GLU A 49 15.55 -14.91 17.91
CA GLU A 49 16.59 -14.28 17.10
C GLU A 49 17.26 -15.28 16.14
N PRO A 50 17.52 -14.89 14.89
CA PRO A 50 18.36 -15.67 13.99
C PRO A 50 19.75 -15.91 14.59
N VAL A 51 20.33 -17.08 14.30
CA VAL A 51 21.67 -17.45 14.80
C VAL A 51 22.58 -17.88 13.66
N VAL A 52 23.88 -17.57 13.76
CA VAL A 52 24.88 -18.10 12.83
C VAL A 52 25.48 -19.37 13.41
N MET A 53 25.42 -20.47 12.66
CA MET A 53 25.97 -21.75 13.06
C MET A 53 26.86 -22.28 11.95
N SER A 54 28.15 -22.49 12.24
CA SER A 54 29.13 -22.97 11.25
C SER A 54 29.08 -22.18 9.93
N GLY A 55 28.97 -20.86 10.01
CA GLY A 55 28.86 -19.97 8.84
C GLY A 55 27.49 -19.95 8.15
N THR A 56 26.48 -20.64 8.67
CA THR A 56 25.12 -20.66 8.13
C THR A 56 24.18 -19.86 9.01
N THR A 57 23.45 -18.90 8.43
CA THR A 57 22.36 -18.22 9.16
C THR A 57 21.15 -19.13 9.26
N MET A 58 20.73 -19.39 10.50
CA MET A 58 19.56 -20.17 10.85
C MET A 58 18.43 -19.21 11.26
N VAL A 59 17.24 -19.38 10.71
CA VAL A 59 16.07 -18.53 10.99
C VAL A 59 14.85 -19.36 11.42
N PRO A 60 13.94 -18.79 12.23
CA PRO A 60 12.66 -19.43 12.53
C PRO A 60 11.88 -19.72 11.25
N PHE A 61 11.61 -21.00 11.00
CA PHE A 61 11.04 -21.44 9.72
C PHE A 61 9.66 -20.85 9.43
N ARG A 62 8.79 -20.78 10.45
CA ARG A 62 7.40 -20.33 10.30
C ARG A 62 7.35 -18.86 9.84
N ALA A 63 8.07 -17.99 10.56
CA ALA A 63 8.08 -16.57 10.27
C ALA A 63 8.65 -16.24 8.89
N ILE A 64 9.73 -16.91 8.45
CA ILE A 64 10.28 -16.66 7.10
C ILE A 64 9.35 -17.21 6.01
N SER A 65 8.69 -18.34 6.25
CA SER A 65 7.78 -18.95 5.27
C SER A 65 6.52 -18.10 5.08
N GLU A 66 5.91 -17.65 6.19
CA GLU A 66 4.76 -16.74 6.17
C GLU A 66 5.10 -15.43 5.46
N ALA A 67 6.26 -14.83 5.78
CA ALA A 67 6.68 -13.57 5.15
C ALA A 67 6.96 -13.68 3.65
N LEU A 68 7.29 -14.87 3.15
CA LEU A 68 7.50 -15.15 1.72
C LEU A 68 6.25 -15.74 1.03
N GLY A 69 5.12 -15.86 1.75
CA GLY A 69 3.88 -16.41 1.21
C GLY A 69 3.95 -17.91 0.89
N ILE A 70 4.78 -18.67 1.60
CA ILE A 70 4.97 -20.11 1.39
C ILE A 70 4.07 -20.89 2.33
N ASN A 71 3.28 -21.82 1.80
CA ASN A 71 2.47 -22.71 2.62
C ASN A 71 3.36 -23.76 3.29
N VAL A 72 3.15 -24.01 4.57
CA VAL A 72 4.00 -24.94 5.33
C VAL A 72 3.18 -25.83 6.24
N GLU A 73 3.51 -27.13 6.19
CA GLU A 73 2.97 -28.16 7.05
C GLU A 73 4.07 -28.74 7.95
N TRP A 74 3.73 -28.94 9.22
CA TRP A 74 4.60 -29.60 10.19
C TRP A 74 4.04 -30.98 10.54
N ASN A 75 4.82 -32.03 10.28
CA ASN A 75 4.53 -33.38 10.72
C ASN A 75 5.34 -33.70 11.98
N GLN A 76 4.67 -33.81 13.12
CA GLN A 76 5.31 -34.02 14.41
C GLN A 76 5.92 -35.43 14.57
N ALA A 77 5.25 -36.47 14.07
CA ALA A 77 5.72 -37.85 14.18
C ALA A 77 7.01 -38.07 13.38
N GLN A 78 7.10 -37.46 12.20
CA GLN A 78 8.26 -37.54 11.32
C GLN A 78 9.29 -36.43 11.59
N LYS A 79 8.98 -35.48 12.47
CA LYS A 79 9.77 -34.26 12.70
C LYS A 79 10.14 -33.54 11.40
N LYS A 80 9.17 -33.45 10.49
CA LYS A 80 9.35 -33.05 9.10
C LYS A 80 8.53 -31.81 8.78
N ILE A 81 9.17 -30.84 8.13
CA ILE A 81 8.55 -29.68 7.50
C ILE A 81 8.34 -30.01 6.03
N THR A 82 7.16 -29.70 5.51
CA THR A 82 6.87 -29.66 4.08
C THR A 82 6.46 -28.24 3.72
N ALA A 83 7.27 -27.57 2.91
CA ALA A 83 7.01 -26.22 2.40
C ALA A 83 6.63 -26.32 0.92
N THR A 84 5.49 -25.73 0.58
CA THR A 84 4.90 -25.79 -0.76
C THR A 84 4.56 -24.39 -1.23
N LYS A 85 4.97 -24.06 -2.46
CA LYS A 85 4.53 -22.86 -3.16
C LYS A 85 4.08 -23.26 -4.56
N THR A 86 2.92 -22.74 -4.97
CA THR A 86 2.42 -22.91 -6.33
C THR A 86 2.27 -21.52 -6.93
N ASP A 87 2.88 -21.31 -8.09
CA ASP A 87 2.79 -20.09 -8.87
C ASP A 87 2.69 -20.44 -10.37
N THR A 88 2.84 -19.44 -11.24
CA THR A 88 2.79 -19.60 -12.69
C THR A 88 3.88 -20.53 -13.24
N ALA A 89 4.98 -20.74 -12.51
CA ALA A 89 6.06 -21.67 -12.87
C ALA A 89 5.79 -23.11 -12.38
N GLY A 90 4.71 -23.33 -11.63
CA GLY A 90 4.26 -24.63 -11.14
C GLY A 90 4.39 -24.80 -9.63
N THR A 91 4.31 -26.04 -9.14
CA THR A 91 4.41 -26.35 -7.71
C THR A 91 5.83 -26.73 -7.32
N LYS A 92 6.40 -26.00 -6.36
CA LYS A 92 7.67 -26.29 -5.69
C LYS A 92 7.40 -26.89 -4.32
N VAL A 93 8.00 -28.05 -4.04
CA VAL A 93 7.90 -28.73 -2.73
C VAL A 93 9.29 -28.91 -2.15
N VAL A 94 9.50 -28.40 -0.93
CA VAL A 94 10.74 -28.53 -0.16
C VAL A 94 10.42 -29.24 1.15
N THR A 95 11.19 -30.27 1.48
CA THR A 95 11.04 -31.00 2.74
C THR A 95 12.31 -30.94 3.56
N LEU A 96 12.16 -30.66 4.85
CA LEU A 96 13.25 -30.52 5.82
C LEU A 96 12.93 -31.39 7.03
N THR A 97 13.89 -32.19 7.50
CA THR A 97 13.71 -33.05 8.68
C THR A 97 14.65 -32.60 9.79
N LEU A 98 14.14 -32.44 11.01
CA LEU A 98 14.96 -32.05 12.16
C LEU A 98 16.12 -33.03 12.36
N GLY A 99 17.33 -32.49 12.55
CA GLY A 99 18.56 -33.24 12.76
C GLY A 99 19.14 -33.89 11.51
N SER A 100 18.43 -33.87 10.37
CA SER A 100 18.92 -34.43 9.11
C SER A 100 19.53 -33.35 8.22
N LYS A 101 20.66 -33.68 7.59
CA LYS A 101 21.23 -32.87 6.50
C LYS A 101 20.61 -33.19 5.14
N ASP A 102 19.71 -34.17 5.07
CA ASP A 102 19.01 -34.52 3.84
C ASP A 102 17.72 -33.72 3.74
N ALA A 103 17.70 -32.77 2.79
CA ALA A 103 16.51 -32.06 2.37
C ALA A 103 15.95 -32.71 1.11
N GLY A 104 14.63 -32.71 0.95
CA GLY A 104 13.99 -33.07 -0.32
C GLY A 104 13.59 -31.84 -1.10
N VAL A 105 13.87 -31.78 -2.39
CA VAL A 105 13.42 -30.74 -3.33
C VAL A 105 12.75 -31.43 -4.50
N ASN A 106 11.44 -31.26 -4.65
CA ASN A 106 10.62 -31.95 -5.66
C ASN A 106 10.90 -33.46 -5.72
N GLY A 107 11.02 -34.09 -4.54
CA GLY A 107 11.32 -35.53 -4.41
C GLY A 107 12.80 -35.92 -4.54
N THR A 108 13.68 -35.00 -4.93
CA THR A 108 15.14 -35.25 -5.03
C THR A 108 15.85 -34.86 -3.74
N VAL A 109 16.82 -35.68 -3.30
CA VAL A 109 17.59 -35.39 -2.08
C VAL A 109 18.71 -34.38 -2.36
N VAL A 110 18.81 -33.36 -1.51
CA VAL A 110 19.85 -32.32 -1.51
C VAL A 110 20.49 -32.24 -0.13
N LYS A 111 21.82 -32.18 -0.07
CA LYS A 111 22.57 -32.10 1.19
C LYS A 111 22.66 -30.66 1.70
N LEU A 112 22.34 -30.46 2.97
CA LEU A 112 22.47 -29.20 3.70
C LEU A 112 23.83 -29.09 4.38
N GLY A 113 24.37 -27.87 4.47
CA GLY A 113 25.56 -27.60 5.30
C GLY A 113 25.30 -27.82 6.79
N VAL A 114 24.15 -27.34 7.26
CA VAL A 114 23.67 -27.46 8.65
C VAL A 114 22.24 -28.01 8.64
N ALA A 115 21.95 -28.97 9.51
CA ALA A 115 20.62 -29.56 9.62
C ALA A 115 19.63 -28.59 10.29
N PRO A 116 18.33 -28.64 9.94
CA PRO A 116 17.29 -28.01 10.72
C PRO A 116 17.33 -28.50 12.17
N GLN A 117 17.11 -27.60 13.14
CA GLN A 117 17.24 -27.94 14.55
C GLN A 117 16.32 -27.07 15.41
N THR A 118 16.03 -27.55 16.62
CA THR A 118 15.26 -26.78 17.59
C THR A 118 16.19 -25.93 18.44
N ILE A 119 15.93 -24.62 18.49
CA ILE A 119 16.62 -23.67 19.36
C ILE A 119 15.55 -22.88 20.10
N ARG A 120 15.57 -22.95 21.45
CA ARG A 120 14.57 -22.29 22.31
C ARG A 120 13.13 -22.58 21.84
N ASP A 121 12.83 -23.88 21.70
CA ASP A 121 11.53 -24.41 21.24
C ASP A 121 11.06 -23.96 19.86
N THR A 122 11.92 -23.28 19.10
CA THR A 122 11.65 -22.86 17.73
C THR A 122 12.47 -23.69 16.75
N THR A 123 11.81 -24.20 15.71
CA THR A 123 12.52 -24.89 14.63
C THR A 123 13.23 -23.87 13.75
N MET A 124 14.54 -24.03 13.61
CA MET A 124 15.42 -23.15 12.86
C MET A 124 15.88 -23.87 11.59
N ILE A 125 15.86 -23.17 10.46
CA ILE A 125 16.25 -23.71 9.16
C ILE A 125 17.37 -22.88 8.51
N PRO A 126 18.20 -23.47 7.63
CA PRO A 126 19.20 -22.73 6.86
C PRO A 126 18.54 -21.74 5.90
N LEU A 127 18.73 -20.44 6.13
CA LEU A 127 18.03 -19.38 5.40
C LEU A 127 18.34 -19.39 3.90
N SER A 128 19.64 -19.38 3.54
CA SER A 128 20.06 -19.28 2.13
C SER A 128 19.55 -20.45 1.29
N PHE A 129 19.63 -21.67 1.82
CA PHE A 129 19.08 -22.85 1.16
C PHE A 129 17.58 -22.70 0.92
N PHE A 130 16.83 -22.36 1.96
CA PHE A 130 15.38 -22.25 1.90
C PHE A 130 14.94 -21.15 0.93
N GLY A 131 15.50 -19.94 1.08
CA GLY A 131 15.21 -18.80 0.20
C GLY A 131 15.49 -19.12 -1.27
N GLN A 132 16.64 -19.74 -1.56
CA GLN A 132 17.01 -20.12 -2.92
C GLN A 132 16.00 -21.09 -3.55
N GLN A 133 15.42 -22.02 -2.78
CA GLN A 133 14.42 -22.94 -3.35
C GLN A 133 13.15 -22.22 -3.81
N PHE A 134 12.83 -21.06 -3.24
CA PHE A 134 11.63 -20.29 -3.58
C PHE A 134 11.95 -18.99 -4.32
N GLY A 135 13.14 -18.89 -4.92
CA GLY A 135 13.54 -17.75 -5.76
C GLY A 135 13.89 -16.48 -4.98
N ALA A 136 14.00 -16.53 -3.66
CA ALA A 136 14.40 -15.39 -2.85
C ALA A 136 15.92 -15.19 -2.89
N GLY A 137 16.35 -13.96 -3.11
CA GLY A 137 17.75 -13.54 -2.96
C GLY A 137 18.12 -13.39 -1.49
N VAL A 138 19.33 -13.78 -1.11
CA VAL A 138 19.85 -13.64 0.26
C VAL A 138 21.25 -13.06 0.20
N ALA A 139 21.44 -11.88 0.82
CA ALA A 139 22.71 -11.19 0.91
C ALA A 139 23.08 -10.96 2.37
N TRP A 140 24.37 -11.11 2.71
CA TRP A 140 24.89 -10.88 4.05
C TRP A 140 25.80 -9.67 4.07
N ASN A 141 25.58 -8.79 5.04
CA ASN A 141 26.46 -7.67 5.33
C ASN A 141 27.22 -7.93 6.64
N GLN A 142 28.52 -8.16 6.53
CA GLN A 142 29.40 -8.49 7.66
C GLN A 142 29.55 -7.34 8.66
N SER A 143 29.56 -6.08 8.21
CA SER A 143 29.81 -4.93 9.10
C SER A 143 28.58 -4.59 9.94
N THR A 144 27.39 -4.70 9.35
CA THR A 144 26.12 -4.41 10.04
C THR A 144 25.46 -5.65 10.64
N LYS A 145 25.96 -6.85 10.34
CA LYS A 145 25.34 -8.14 10.69
C LYS A 145 23.89 -8.26 10.21
N ILE A 146 23.60 -7.68 9.06
CA ILE A 146 22.28 -7.73 8.42
C ILE A 146 22.27 -8.79 7.33
N VAL A 147 21.25 -9.66 7.36
CA VAL A 147 20.86 -10.43 6.17
C VAL A 147 19.73 -9.69 5.46
N SER A 148 19.95 -9.35 4.19
CA SER A 148 18.93 -8.82 3.30
C SER A 148 18.33 -9.95 2.48
N ILE A 149 17.02 -10.04 2.50
CA ILE A 149 16.23 -10.97 1.70
C ILE A 149 15.47 -10.16 0.66
N THR A 150 15.56 -10.56 -0.60
CA THR A 150 14.75 -10.03 -1.69
C THR A 150 13.77 -11.11 -2.09
N SER A 151 12.47 -10.88 -1.87
CA SER A 151 11.44 -11.83 -2.30
C SER A 151 11.35 -11.87 -3.83
N PRO A 152 10.93 -13.00 -4.43
CA PRO A 152 10.71 -13.07 -5.88
C PRO A 152 9.64 -12.06 -6.34
N LYS A 153 9.54 -11.91 -7.66
CA LYS A 153 8.40 -11.21 -8.27
C LYS A 153 7.10 -11.95 -7.91
N THR A 154 6.05 -11.16 -7.74
CA THR A 154 4.70 -11.64 -7.54
C THR A 154 3.76 -10.80 -8.39
N GLU A 155 2.77 -11.44 -8.98
CA GLU A 155 1.64 -10.77 -9.61
C GLU A 155 0.85 -10.00 -8.54
N LEU A 156 0.70 -8.69 -8.74
CA LEU A 156 -0.09 -7.82 -7.88
C LEU A 156 -1.00 -7.00 -8.78
N TYR A 157 -2.25 -6.79 -8.37
CA TYR A 157 -3.11 -5.84 -9.05
C TYR A 157 -2.48 -4.44 -9.00
N THR A 158 -2.49 -3.74 -10.13
CA THR A 158 -1.86 -2.43 -10.29
C THR A 158 -2.89 -1.39 -10.71
N LEU A 159 -2.98 -0.32 -9.92
CA LEU A 159 -3.84 0.84 -10.21
C LEU A 159 -2.98 2.08 -10.43
N GLY A 160 -3.04 2.68 -11.62
CA GLY A 160 -2.36 3.94 -11.93
C GLY A 160 -3.29 5.14 -11.79
N PHE A 161 -2.82 6.26 -11.24
CA PHE A 161 -3.57 7.51 -11.27
C PHE A 161 -3.11 8.41 -12.42
N TYR A 162 -3.99 8.64 -13.40
CA TYR A 162 -3.77 9.55 -14.50
C TYR A 162 -4.55 10.85 -14.24
N ALA A 163 -3.88 11.84 -13.65
CA ALA A 163 -4.49 13.08 -13.18
C ALA A 163 -3.45 14.20 -13.16
N LEU A 164 -3.85 15.48 -13.23
CA LEU A 164 -2.95 16.62 -13.01
C LEU A 164 -1.71 16.65 -13.94
N SER A 165 -1.87 16.94 -15.23
CA SER A 165 -0.75 17.02 -16.19
C SER A 165 -0.02 15.69 -16.48
N SER A 166 -0.66 14.54 -16.31
CA SER A 166 -0.11 13.22 -16.71
C SER A 166 -0.17 12.94 -18.22
N TYR A 167 -0.50 13.93 -19.07
CA TYR A 167 -0.82 13.68 -20.48
C TYR A 167 0.32 13.01 -21.27
N SER A 168 1.57 13.31 -20.92
CA SER A 168 2.76 12.68 -21.53
C SER A 168 2.87 11.17 -21.27
N GLU A 169 2.16 10.65 -20.27
CA GLU A 169 2.32 9.28 -19.78
C GLU A 169 1.29 8.29 -20.33
N ILE A 170 0.55 8.64 -21.39
CA ILE A 170 -0.43 7.73 -22.01
C ILE A 170 0.20 6.39 -22.41
N SER A 171 1.48 6.38 -22.81
CA SER A 171 2.20 5.16 -23.16
C SER A 171 2.42 4.20 -21.98
N LEU A 172 2.23 4.66 -20.74
CA LEU A 172 2.38 3.82 -19.54
C LEU A 172 1.11 3.10 -19.14
N LEU A 173 -0.06 3.47 -19.70
CA LEU A 173 -1.33 2.87 -19.28
C LEU A 173 -1.35 1.34 -19.41
N PRO A 174 -0.80 0.72 -20.48
CA PRO A 174 -0.78 -0.73 -20.63
C PRO A 174 -0.03 -1.51 -19.55
N ASN A 175 0.78 -0.83 -18.72
CA ASN A 175 1.50 -1.46 -17.60
C ASN A 175 0.65 -1.58 -16.32
N PHE A 176 -0.65 -1.27 -16.41
CA PHE A 176 -1.57 -1.32 -15.29
C PHE A 176 -2.80 -2.16 -15.62
N ASP A 177 -3.29 -2.88 -14.61
CA ASP A 177 -4.60 -3.55 -14.67
C ASP A 177 -5.74 -2.53 -14.79
N ALA A 178 -5.62 -1.40 -14.10
CA ALA A 178 -6.57 -0.30 -14.19
C ALA A 178 -5.91 1.07 -14.05
N VAL A 179 -6.56 2.08 -14.63
CA VAL A 179 -6.14 3.48 -14.51
C VAL A 179 -7.32 4.34 -14.08
N ALA A 180 -7.14 5.08 -12.99
CA ALA A 180 -8.08 6.07 -12.48
C ALA A 180 -7.81 7.44 -13.13
N PHE A 181 -8.79 7.94 -13.88
CA PHE A 181 -8.70 9.20 -14.61
C PHE A 181 -9.27 10.36 -13.79
N GLY A 182 -8.39 11.22 -13.27
CA GLY A 182 -8.71 12.38 -12.42
C GLY A 182 -9.35 13.54 -13.17
N TRP A 183 -10.52 13.31 -13.76
CA TRP A 183 -11.19 14.25 -14.67
C TRP A 183 -12.55 14.72 -14.18
N SER A 184 -12.92 14.37 -12.95
CA SER A 184 -14.18 14.79 -12.34
C SER A 184 -14.05 14.92 -10.83
N GLY A 185 -15.03 15.56 -10.21
CA GLY A 185 -15.06 15.75 -8.78
C GLY A 185 -16.38 16.32 -8.26
N ILE A 186 -16.38 16.72 -7.01
CA ILE A 186 -17.47 17.46 -6.38
C ILE A 186 -16.98 18.87 -6.09
N ASP A 187 -17.75 19.88 -6.51
CA ASP A 187 -17.38 21.28 -6.31
C ASP A 187 -17.78 21.82 -4.92
N LYS A 188 -17.45 23.09 -4.66
CA LYS A 188 -17.75 23.76 -3.37
C LYS A 188 -19.24 23.87 -3.02
N SER A 189 -20.12 23.69 -4.01
CA SER A 189 -21.56 23.63 -3.81
C SER A 189 -22.07 22.22 -3.48
N GLY A 190 -21.17 21.23 -3.49
CA GLY A 190 -21.52 19.82 -3.29
C GLY A 190 -22.05 19.17 -4.57
N GLN A 191 -21.89 19.78 -5.74
CA GLN A 191 -22.38 19.23 -7.02
C GLN A 191 -21.29 18.47 -7.76
N PHE A 192 -21.66 17.37 -8.40
CA PHE A 192 -20.78 16.67 -9.34
C PHE A 192 -20.39 17.58 -10.51
N THR A 193 -19.12 17.59 -10.88
CA THR A 193 -18.59 18.44 -11.93
C THR A 193 -17.46 17.75 -12.69
N THR A 194 -17.30 18.13 -13.95
CA THR A 194 -16.13 17.79 -14.78
C THR A 194 -15.34 19.04 -15.13
N THR A 195 -15.59 20.14 -14.42
CA THR A 195 -14.94 21.43 -14.63
C THR A 195 -14.20 21.84 -13.36
N GLY A 196 -13.15 22.65 -13.50
CA GLY A 196 -12.35 23.08 -12.37
C GLY A 196 -10.93 23.45 -12.76
N THR A 197 -10.07 23.58 -11.75
CA THR A 197 -8.64 23.85 -11.94
C THR A 197 -7.86 22.55 -12.13
N ASP A 198 -8.04 21.62 -11.21
CA ASP A 198 -7.20 20.44 -11.02
C ASP A 198 -7.81 19.18 -11.65
N PHE A 199 -8.99 18.77 -11.18
CA PHE A 199 -9.71 17.60 -11.67
C PHE A 199 -10.82 18.02 -12.63
N LYS A 200 -10.54 17.94 -13.93
CA LYS A 200 -11.44 18.40 -14.99
C LYS A 200 -11.31 17.54 -16.24
N TRP A 201 -12.38 17.53 -17.03
CA TRP A 201 -12.38 16.89 -18.34
C TRP A 201 -11.31 17.55 -19.23
N PRO A 202 -10.36 16.78 -19.78
CA PRO A 202 -9.32 17.36 -20.61
C PRO A 202 -9.88 17.82 -21.94
N GLN A 203 -9.19 18.78 -22.57
CA GLN A 203 -9.43 19.13 -23.96
C GLN A 203 -8.72 18.13 -24.87
N ALA A 204 -9.27 17.91 -26.06
CA ALA A 204 -8.61 17.12 -27.10
C ALA A 204 -7.31 17.79 -27.56
N ALA A 205 -6.30 16.98 -27.88
CA ALA A 205 -5.05 17.43 -28.48
C ALA A 205 -4.90 16.78 -29.87
N GLY A 206 -5.35 17.50 -30.90
CA GLY A 206 -5.49 16.93 -32.24
C GLY A 206 -6.49 15.78 -32.25
N ASP A 207 -6.08 14.63 -32.81
CA ASP A 207 -6.92 13.44 -32.90
C ASP A 207 -7.02 12.65 -31.59
N VAL A 208 -6.18 12.96 -30.60
CA VAL A 208 -6.23 12.32 -29.28
C VAL A 208 -7.24 13.05 -28.41
N THR A 209 -8.41 12.43 -28.27
CA THR A 209 -9.52 12.89 -27.42
C THR A 209 -9.53 12.15 -26.07
N PRO A 210 -10.12 12.72 -25.00
CA PRO A 210 -10.32 12.00 -23.74
C PRO A 210 -11.02 10.66 -23.92
N GLU A 211 -12.04 10.62 -24.77
CA GLU A 211 -12.81 9.43 -25.12
C GLU A 211 -11.94 8.37 -25.83
N SER A 212 -11.06 8.80 -26.74
CA SER A 212 -10.12 7.89 -27.40
C SER A 212 -9.14 7.27 -26.42
N ILE A 213 -8.69 8.02 -25.39
CA ILE A 213 -7.78 7.49 -24.36
C ILE A 213 -8.49 6.40 -23.54
N VAL A 214 -9.72 6.66 -23.10
CA VAL A 214 -10.54 5.68 -22.36
C VAL A 214 -10.78 4.42 -23.19
N THR A 215 -11.18 4.60 -24.45
CA THR A 215 -11.45 3.49 -25.38
C THR A 215 -10.20 2.66 -25.65
N ASN A 216 -9.06 3.32 -25.90
CA ASN A 216 -7.80 2.64 -26.19
C ASN A 216 -7.23 1.92 -24.97
N ALA A 217 -7.38 2.49 -23.77
CA ALA A 217 -7.00 1.80 -22.53
C ALA A 217 -7.78 0.50 -22.37
N ALA A 218 -9.12 0.57 -22.49
CA ALA A 218 -9.97 -0.61 -22.41
C ALA A 218 -9.64 -1.67 -23.47
N ALA A 219 -9.42 -1.25 -24.73
CA ALA A 219 -9.06 -2.14 -25.82
C ALA A 219 -7.66 -2.78 -25.63
N GLY A 220 -6.76 -2.09 -24.94
CA GLY A 220 -5.42 -2.56 -24.58
C GLY A 220 -5.35 -3.46 -23.35
N GLY A 221 -6.49 -3.73 -22.69
CA GLY A 221 -6.56 -4.58 -21.49
C GLY A 221 -6.44 -3.83 -20.16
N THR A 222 -6.28 -2.51 -20.17
CA THR A 222 -6.26 -1.68 -18.96
C THR A 222 -7.65 -1.13 -18.67
N ALA A 223 -8.24 -1.47 -17.53
CA ALA A 223 -9.58 -1.03 -17.17
C ALA A 223 -9.60 0.48 -16.85
N PRO A 224 -10.31 1.32 -17.63
CA PRO A 224 -10.40 2.74 -17.36
C PRO A 224 -11.43 3.02 -16.27
N TYR A 225 -11.04 3.67 -15.18
CA TYR A 225 -11.94 4.08 -14.08
C TYR A 225 -12.11 5.59 -14.06
N LEU A 226 -13.36 6.05 -13.89
CA LEU A 226 -13.67 7.46 -13.67
C LEU A 226 -13.32 7.81 -12.23
N MET A 227 -12.29 8.64 -12.02
CA MET A 227 -11.98 9.15 -10.69
C MET A 227 -12.85 10.36 -10.35
N VAL A 228 -13.44 10.34 -9.15
CA VAL A 228 -14.24 11.43 -8.59
C VAL A 228 -13.56 11.93 -7.34
N PHE A 229 -12.95 13.11 -7.41
CA PHE A 229 -12.24 13.72 -6.29
C PHE A 229 -13.06 14.78 -5.57
N SER A 230 -12.94 14.85 -4.25
CA SER A 230 -13.30 16.03 -3.47
C SER A 230 -12.50 16.07 -2.17
N GLY A 231 -12.02 17.25 -1.78
CA GLY A 231 -11.68 17.51 -0.37
C GLY A 231 -12.92 17.89 0.43
N ASP A 232 -12.75 18.19 1.73
CA ASP A 232 -13.79 18.80 2.58
C ASP A 232 -13.32 20.12 3.21
N THR A 233 -12.67 20.98 2.43
CA THR A 233 -12.05 22.21 2.95
C THR A 233 -13.04 23.37 3.12
N ALA A 234 -14.16 23.34 2.39
CA ALA A 234 -15.25 24.31 2.46
C ALA A 234 -16.62 23.63 2.71
N SER A 235 -16.59 22.48 3.39
CA SER A 235 -17.74 21.66 3.74
C SER A 235 -18.52 21.13 2.53
N GLU A 236 -17.88 21.04 1.35
CA GLU A 236 -18.46 20.49 0.13
C GLU A 236 -18.98 19.06 0.29
N LEU A 237 -18.23 18.19 0.97
CA LEU A 237 -18.65 16.82 1.22
C LEU A 237 -19.74 16.77 2.28
N THR A 238 -19.59 17.55 3.35
CA THR A 238 -20.65 17.65 4.38
C THR A 238 -22.00 18.03 3.77
N LYS A 239 -22.04 19.04 2.87
CA LYS A 239 -23.28 19.43 2.17
C LYS A 239 -23.86 18.30 1.32
N ASN A 240 -23.02 17.63 0.53
CA ASN A 240 -23.45 16.56 -0.35
C ASN A 240 -23.98 15.34 0.41
N LEU A 241 -23.27 14.93 1.46
CA LEU A 241 -23.59 13.73 2.23
C LEU A 241 -24.88 13.87 3.05
N GLU A 242 -25.22 15.09 3.48
CA GLU A 242 -26.41 15.36 4.30
C GLU A 242 -27.68 15.67 3.47
N ASP A 243 -27.53 16.14 2.22
CA ASP A 243 -28.65 16.42 1.33
C ASP A 243 -28.93 15.24 0.40
N LYS A 244 -30.04 14.54 0.65
CA LYS A 244 -30.44 13.34 -0.11
C LYS A 244 -30.70 13.62 -1.60
N GLN A 245 -31.21 14.80 -1.94
CA GLN A 245 -31.48 15.15 -3.34
C GLN A 245 -30.17 15.42 -4.07
N LEU A 246 -29.26 16.18 -3.43
CA LEU A 246 -27.95 16.47 -3.99
C LEU A 246 -27.09 15.20 -4.12
N GLN A 247 -27.17 14.30 -3.13
CA GLN A 247 -26.55 12.98 -3.18
C GLN A 247 -27.04 12.16 -4.38
N GLU A 248 -28.35 12.04 -4.58
CA GLU A 248 -28.90 11.28 -5.72
C GLU A 248 -28.50 11.89 -7.06
N GLN A 249 -28.52 13.23 -7.18
CA GLN A 249 -28.05 13.93 -8.38
C GLN A 249 -26.58 13.65 -8.67
N THR A 250 -25.74 13.68 -7.63
CA THR A 250 -24.30 13.40 -7.72
C THR A 250 -24.04 11.96 -8.14
N ILE A 251 -24.67 10.99 -7.48
CA ILE A 251 -24.55 9.57 -7.80
C ILE A 251 -25.01 9.30 -9.24
N THR A 252 -26.12 9.90 -9.66
CA THR A 252 -26.61 9.81 -11.05
C THR A 252 -25.58 10.36 -12.03
N GLY A 253 -25.08 11.57 -11.80
CA GLY A 253 -24.10 12.20 -12.68
C GLY A 253 -22.81 11.39 -12.83
N ILE A 254 -22.30 10.81 -11.73
CA ILE A 254 -21.12 9.95 -11.75
C ILE A 254 -21.35 8.72 -12.62
N VAL A 255 -22.43 7.97 -12.37
CA VAL A 255 -22.72 6.70 -13.07
C VAL A 255 -23.05 6.95 -14.54
N ASP A 256 -23.83 7.99 -14.84
CA ASP A 256 -24.20 8.36 -16.21
C ASP A 256 -22.95 8.75 -17.02
N LEU A 257 -22.07 9.58 -16.45
CA LEU A 257 -20.83 9.96 -17.13
C LEU A 257 -19.91 8.75 -17.35
N ALA A 258 -19.73 7.91 -16.31
CA ALA A 258 -18.90 6.71 -16.41
C ALA A 258 -19.40 5.79 -17.54
N THR A 259 -20.70 5.54 -17.58
CA THR A 259 -21.36 4.70 -18.59
C THR A 259 -21.26 5.33 -19.99
N GLN A 260 -21.62 6.61 -20.12
CA GLN A 260 -21.63 7.32 -21.40
C GLN A 260 -20.24 7.39 -22.04
N LYS A 261 -19.19 7.51 -21.22
CA LYS A 261 -17.80 7.68 -21.68
C LYS A 261 -17.02 6.37 -21.76
N GLY A 262 -17.66 5.22 -21.49
CA GLY A 262 -17.07 3.90 -21.66
C GLY A 262 -16.06 3.52 -20.56
N PHE A 263 -16.18 4.12 -19.37
CA PHE A 263 -15.42 3.66 -18.21
C PHE A 263 -15.93 2.28 -17.76
N GLN A 264 -15.05 1.47 -17.17
CA GLN A 264 -15.36 0.14 -16.64
C GLN A 264 -15.48 0.12 -15.11
N GLY A 265 -15.23 1.26 -14.47
CA GLY A 265 -15.35 1.43 -13.04
C GLY A 265 -15.29 2.88 -12.59
N ILE A 266 -15.46 3.09 -11.29
CA ILE A 266 -15.42 4.36 -10.61
C ILE A 266 -14.39 4.27 -9.49
N THR A 267 -13.54 5.28 -9.38
CA THR A 267 -12.63 5.46 -8.25
C THR A 267 -13.10 6.66 -7.44
N LEU A 268 -13.58 6.42 -6.23
CA LEU A 268 -14.12 7.46 -5.36
C LEU A 268 -13.05 7.94 -4.37
N ASP A 269 -12.68 9.22 -4.45
CA ASP A 269 -11.64 9.85 -3.64
C ASP A 269 -12.19 11.06 -2.87
N LEU A 270 -12.91 10.78 -1.79
CA LEU A 270 -13.53 11.80 -0.94
C LEU A 270 -12.68 11.97 0.34
N GLU A 271 -11.85 13.00 0.34
CA GLU A 271 -10.83 13.26 1.36
C GLU A 271 -11.30 14.24 2.44
N GLY A 272 -10.70 14.14 3.64
CA GLY A 272 -10.95 15.08 4.74
C GLY A 272 -12.01 14.67 5.75
N LEU A 273 -12.72 13.56 5.54
CA LEU A 273 -13.89 13.19 6.33
C LEU A 273 -13.53 12.84 7.79
N GLY A 274 -14.30 13.40 8.72
CA GLY A 274 -14.19 13.12 10.15
C GLY A 274 -12.93 13.69 10.81
N LEU A 275 -12.31 14.71 10.19
CA LEU A 275 -11.31 15.57 10.86
C LEU A 275 -11.98 16.42 11.95
N THR A 276 -13.18 16.91 11.67
CA THR A 276 -14.02 17.70 12.57
C THR A 276 -15.46 17.16 12.54
N GLY A 277 -16.35 17.73 13.36
CA GLY A 277 -17.76 17.32 13.42
C GLY A 277 -18.02 16.01 14.17
N ASP A 278 -19.26 15.51 14.07
CA ASP A 278 -19.66 14.22 14.63
C ASP A 278 -19.18 13.08 13.73
N LYS A 279 -18.13 12.40 14.18
CA LYS A 279 -17.46 11.32 13.44
C LYS A 279 -18.41 10.15 13.13
N ALA A 280 -19.28 9.79 14.07
CA ALA A 280 -20.22 8.68 13.88
C ALA A 280 -21.26 9.03 12.82
N LYS A 281 -21.74 10.28 12.84
CA LYS A 281 -22.63 10.81 11.80
C LYS A 281 -21.95 10.83 10.44
N VAL A 282 -20.74 11.39 10.33
CA VAL A 282 -19.98 11.44 9.07
C VAL A 282 -19.75 10.03 8.51
N GLN A 283 -19.39 9.07 9.35
CA GLN A 283 -19.26 7.66 8.93
C GLN A 283 -20.58 7.10 8.39
N ALA A 284 -21.70 7.33 9.10
CA ALA A 284 -23.01 6.85 8.68
C ALA A 284 -23.44 7.45 7.33
N ASP A 285 -23.25 8.74 7.14
CA ASP A 285 -23.63 9.44 5.91
C ASP A 285 -22.75 9.02 4.74
N TYR A 286 -21.43 8.88 4.95
CA TYR A 286 -20.52 8.40 3.91
C TYR A 286 -20.80 6.93 3.53
N ASN A 287 -21.08 6.06 4.51
CA ASN A 287 -21.50 4.69 4.26
C ASN A 287 -22.80 4.63 3.43
N ALA A 288 -23.77 5.50 3.71
CA ALA A 288 -25.01 5.58 2.94
C ALA A 288 -24.76 6.03 1.50
N PHE A 289 -23.92 7.06 1.29
CA PHE A 289 -23.51 7.51 -0.03
C PHE A 289 -22.85 6.38 -0.84
N VAL A 290 -21.85 5.72 -0.26
CA VAL A 290 -21.10 4.64 -0.93
C VAL A 290 -21.99 3.44 -1.21
N LYS A 291 -22.93 3.11 -0.33
CA LYS A 291 -23.90 2.04 -0.58
C LYS A 291 -24.77 2.35 -1.79
N ASN A 292 -25.32 3.56 -1.88
CA ASN A 292 -26.19 3.96 -2.98
C ASN A 292 -25.41 4.03 -4.31
N LEU A 293 -24.19 4.58 -4.27
CA LEU A 293 -23.30 4.61 -5.43
C LEU A 293 -22.93 3.19 -5.89
N SER A 294 -22.54 2.32 -4.98
CA SER A 294 -22.18 0.92 -5.26
C SER A 294 -23.33 0.19 -5.97
N GLN A 295 -24.55 0.27 -5.42
CA GLN A 295 -25.72 -0.35 -6.01
C GLN A 295 -25.99 0.14 -7.45
N LYS A 296 -25.89 1.44 -7.68
CA LYS A 296 -26.13 2.04 -9.01
C LYS A 296 -25.01 1.74 -10.00
N ALA A 297 -23.76 1.76 -9.55
CA ALA A 297 -22.59 1.41 -10.34
C ALA A 297 -22.62 -0.06 -10.77
N HIS A 298 -22.87 -0.98 -9.84
CA HIS A 298 -22.98 -2.41 -10.14
C HIS A 298 -24.14 -2.72 -11.09
N ALA A 299 -25.28 -2.05 -10.93
CA ALA A 299 -26.41 -2.17 -11.86
C ALA A 299 -26.06 -1.71 -13.29
N ALA A 300 -25.10 -0.80 -13.43
CA ALA A 300 -24.54 -0.36 -14.72
C ALA A 300 -23.34 -1.20 -15.20
N GLY A 301 -22.94 -2.25 -14.46
CA GLY A 301 -21.79 -3.09 -14.80
C GLY A 301 -20.43 -2.44 -14.48
N LEU A 302 -20.40 -1.39 -13.65
CA LEU A 302 -19.19 -0.68 -13.26
C LEU A 302 -18.67 -1.20 -11.91
N LYS A 303 -17.35 -1.37 -11.79
CA LYS A 303 -16.71 -1.59 -10.48
C LYS A 303 -16.64 -0.30 -9.65
N LEU A 304 -16.58 -0.43 -8.34
CA LEU A 304 -16.34 0.68 -7.42
C LEU A 304 -15.09 0.43 -6.55
N THR A 305 -14.08 1.28 -6.73
CA THR A 305 -12.92 1.37 -5.85
C THR A 305 -13.04 2.61 -4.97
N VAL A 306 -12.85 2.49 -3.66
CA VAL A 306 -12.92 3.63 -2.72
C VAL A 306 -11.55 3.89 -2.12
N ILE A 307 -11.12 5.14 -2.15
CA ILE A 307 -9.85 5.61 -1.58
C ILE A 307 -10.09 6.14 -0.18
N LEU A 308 -9.23 5.74 0.76
CA LEU A 308 -9.41 6.03 2.18
C LEU A 308 -8.11 6.56 2.80
N HIS A 309 -8.24 7.58 3.67
CA HIS A 309 -7.18 7.88 4.61
C HIS A 309 -6.91 6.65 5.51
N PRO A 310 -5.64 6.40 5.90
CA PRO A 310 -5.29 5.23 6.68
C PRO A 310 -5.84 5.37 8.11
N LEU A 311 -6.17 4.25 8.75
CA LEU A 311 -6.80 4.25 10.08
C LEU A 311 -5.94 4.89 11.18
N ASN A 312 -4.61 4.93 11.01
CA ASN A 312 -3.66 5.63 11.89
C ASN A 312 -3.51 7.12 11.57
N SER A 313 -4.26 7.68 10.61
CA SER A 313 -4.33 9.13 10.37
C SER A 313 -5.24 9.85 11.36
N SER A 314 -5.27 11.19 11.29
CA SER A 314 -6.19 12.04 12.05
C SER A 314 -7.65 11.95 11.58
N TYR A 315 -7.90 11.44 10.37
CA TYR A 315 -9.24 11.38 9.77
C TYR A 315 -10.00 10.15 10.25
N LYS A 316 -11.18 10.36 10.84
CA LYS A 316 -11.99 9.29 11.45
C LYS A 316 -13.36 9.08 10.79
N GLY A 317 -13.56 9.62 9.59
CA GLY A 317 -14.81 9.50 8.83
C GLY A 317 -14.97 8.18 8.06
N TYR A 318 -13.98 7.28 8.11
CA TYR A 318 -13.93 6.10 7.24
C TYR A 318 -14.18 4.81 8.04
N ASP A 319 -15.34 4.21 7.85
CA ASP A 319 -15.67 2.89 8.39
C ASP A 319 -15.19 1.80 7.42
N TYR A 320 -13.93 1.40 7.55
CA TYR A 320 -13.28 0.40 6.68
C TYR A 320 -14.08 -0.90 6.61
N LYS A 321 -14.65 -1.36 7.72
CA LYS A 321 -15.38 -2.63 7.77
C LYS A 321 -16.63 -2.57 6.91
N THR A 322 -17.44 -1.52 7.05
CA THR A 322 -18.65 -1.34 6.24
C THR A 322 -18.31 -1.06 4.79
N LEU A 323 -17.41 -0.10 4.53
CA LEU A 323 -16.98 0.26 3.17
C LEU A 323 -16.38 -0.93 2.42
N GLY A 324 -15.64 -1.79 3.12
CA GLY A 324 -15.10 -3.05 2.57
C GLY A 324 -16.15 -4.09 2.20
N THR A 325 -17.41 -3.95 2.64
CA THR A 325 -18.53 -4.77 2.16
C THR A 325 -19.27 -4.14 0.97
N LEU A 326 -19.14 -2.82 0.79
CA LEU A 326 -19.87 -2.04 -0.21
C LEU A 326 -19.08 -1.84 -1.51
N ALA A 327 -17.78 -1.58 -1.41
CA ALA A 327 -16.91 -1.38 -2.57
C ALA A 327 -16.34 -2.71 -3.09
N ASP A 328 -15.91 -2.78 -4.35
CA ASP A 328 -15.14 -3.91 -4.87
C ASP A 328 -13.72 -3.93 -4.28
N ASP A 329 -13.11 -2.76 -4.15
CA ASP A 329 -11.74 -2.59 -3.65
C ASP A 329 -11.60 -1.33 -2.79
N LEU A 330 -10.67 -1.38 -1.83
CA LEU A 330 -10.26 -0.23 -1.03
C LEU A 330 -8.78 0.08 -1.26
N VAL A 331 -8.47 1.35 -1.54
CA VAL A 331 -7.10 1.86 -1.58
C VAL A 331 -6.78 2.55 -0.26
N ILE A 332 -5.71 2.09 0.41
CA ILE A 332 -5.19 2.72 1.62
C ILE A 332 -4.20 3.82 1.22
N MET A 333 -4.51 5.09 1.49
CA MET A 333 -3.58 6.20 1.27
C MET A 333 -2.49 6.26 2.35
N ALA A 334 -1.63 5.26 2.41
CA ALA A 334 -0.56 5.17 3.41
C ALA A 334 0.62 6.11 3.08
N TYR A 335 0.33 7.39 2.91
CA TYR A 335 1.26 8.48 2.62
C TYR A 335 0.74 9.82 3.14
N ASP A 336 1.54 10.88 2.99
CA ASP A 336 1.34 12.21 3.59
C ASP A 336 1.29 12.17 5.13
N TYR A 337 2.07 11.26 5.75
CA TYR A 337 2.25 11.25 7.22
C TYR A 337 3.15 12.39 7.67
N LEU A 338 4.14 12.72 6.85
CA LEU A 338 5.05 13.84 7.07
C LEU A 338 4.58 15.03 6.24
N GLN A 339 4.41 16.20 6.84
CA GLN A 339 4.14 17.43 6.07
C GLN A 339 5.38 17.93 5.29
N GLU A 340 6.43 17.12 5.22
CA GLU A 340 7.70 17.39 4.56
C GLU A 340 7.72 16.77 3.17
N LYS A 341 7.80 17.63 2.15
CA LYS A 341 7.83 17.20 0.76
C LYS A 341 9.15 16.48 0.44
N LYS A 342 9.08 15.39 -0.34
CA LYS A 342 10.24 14.64 -0.87
C LYS A 342 11.05 13.85 0.17
N VAL A 343 10.44 13.52 1.30
CA VAL A 343 11.00 12.56 2.27
C VAL A 343 10.15 11.29 2.21
N PRO A 344 10.76 10.10 2.02
CA PRO A 344 10.00 8.85 2.01
C PRO A 344 9.19 8.67 3.28
N GLU A 345 7.96 8.20 3.11
CA GLU A 345 7.05 8.01 4.25
C GLU A 345 7.61 6.96 5.21
N PRO A 346 7.48 7.17 6.54
CA PRO A 346 7.99 6.21 7.52
C PRO A 346 7.37 4.83 7.32
N MET A 347 8.21 3.85 6.97
CA MET A 347 7.76 2.48 6.71
C MET A 347 7.00 1.85 7.88
N SER A 348 7.29 2.25 9.11
CA SER A 348 6.56 1.80 10.30
C SER A 348 5.10 2.28 10.34
N LEU A 349 4.82 3.50 9.87
CA LEU A 349 3.46 4.03 9.79
C LEU A 349 2.67 3.38 8.65
N VAL A 350 3.35 3.11 7.53
CA VAL A 350 2.77 2.35 6.41
C VAL A 350 2.39 0.93 6.86
N ASP A 351 3.33 0.24 7.51
CA ASP A 351 3.13 -1.10 8.09
C ASP A 351 1.98 -1.13 9.09
N GLU A 352 1.94 -0.17 10.02
CA GLU A 352 0.83 -0.02 10.96
C GLU A 352 -0.51 0.22 10.25
N GLY A 353 -0.55 1.10 9.25
CA GLY A 353 -1.75 1.39 8.47
C GLY A 353 -2.31 0.14 7.78
N ILE A 354 -1.44 -0.68 7.17
CA ILE A 354 -1.82 -1.97 6.56
C ILE A 354 -2.37 -2.93 7.62
N ARG A 355 -1.67 -3.12 8.75
CA ARG A 355 -2.11 -4.05 9.80
C ARG A 355 -3.46 -3.64 10.41
N LEU A 356 -3.73 -2.36 10.57
CA LEU A 356 -5.02 -1.87 11.05
C LEU A 356 -6.13 -2.13 10.04
N ALA A 357 -5.88 -1.92 8.74
CA ALA A 357 -6.85 -2.21 7.69
C ALA A 357 -7.18 -3.71 7.60
N LEU A 358 -6.17 -4.58 7.72
CA LEU A 358 -6.34 -6.05 7.70
C LEU A 358 -7.17 -6.60 8.87
N GLN A 359 -7.32 -5.84 9.96
CA GLN A 359 -8.24 -6.21 11.05
C GLN A 359 -9.71 -5.98 10.68
N GLN A 360 -9.98 -5.16 9.65
CA GLN A 360 -11.33 -4.73 9.27
C GLN A 360 -11.78 -5.29 7.93
N VAL A 361 -10.84 -5.55 7.01
CA VAL A 361 -11.13 -5.89 5.61
C VAL A 361 -10.23 -7.04 5.14
N SER A 362 -10.76 -7.92 4.30
CA SER A 362 -9.97 -8.99 3.69
C SER A 362 -8.81 -8.42 2.86
N LYS A 363 -7.64 -9.05 2.95
CA LYS A 363 -6.45 -8.70 2.17
C LYS A 363 -6.71 -8.66 0.66
N ASP A 364 -7.62 -9.51 0.16
CA ASP A 364 -7.95 -9.63 -1.26
C ASP A 364 -8.75 -8.43 -1.81
N LYS A 365 -9.13 -7.47 -0.96
CA LYS A 365 -9.78 -6.20 -1.33
C LYS A 365 -8.92 -4.98 -1.06
N LEU A 366 -7.76 -5.15 -0.41
CA LEU A 366 -6.91 -4.05 0.02
C LEU A 366 -5.81 -3.80 -1.01
N ILE A 367 -5.70 -2.55 -1.43
CA ILE A 367 -4.68 -2.05 -2.35
C ILE A 367 -3.85 -1.00 -1.60
N LEU A 368 -2.53 -1.13 -1.60
CA LEU A 368 -1.64 -0.17 -0.94
C LEU A 368 -1.37 1.03 -1.86
N GLY A 369 -1.82 2.23 -1.46
CA GLY A 369 -1.48 3.47 -2.12
C GLY A 369 -0.02 3.88 -1.86
N ILE A 370 0.69 4.28 -2.91
CA ILE A 370 2.08 4.73 -2.88
C ILE A 370 2.17 6.07 -3.61
N SER A 371 2.48 7.14 -2.87
CA SER A 371 2.71 8.48 -3.45
C SER A 371 4.16 8.63 -3.90
N VAL A 372 4.44 8.41 -5.19
CA VAL A 372 5.82 8.48 -5.72
C VAL A 372 6.45 9.87 -5.65
N TYR A 373 5.66 10.91 -5.37
CA TYR A 373 6.18 12.26 -5.16
C TYR A 373 7.16 12.36 -3.99
N SER A 374 6.92 11.57 -2.93
CA SER A 374 7.74 11.57 -1.71
C SER A 374 8.76 10.43 -1.69
N GLU A 375 8.75 9.53 -2.67
CA GLU A 375 9.44 8.25 -2.62
C GLU A 375 10.64 8.17 -3.57
N ASN A 376 11.50 7.18 -3.33
CA ASN A 376 12.63 6.82 -4.19
C ASN A 376 12.62 5.32 -4.51
N GLU A 377 13.59 4.86 -5.29
CA GLU A 377 13.69 3.48 -5.76
C GLU A 377 13.65 2.47 -4.61
N SER A 378 14.40 2.74 -3.53
CA SER A 378 14.46 1.85 -2.37
C SER A 378 13.15 1.84 -1.57
N SER A 379 12.54 3.01 -1.37
CA SER A 379 11.38 3.13 -0.50
C SER A 379 10.09 2.65 -1.18
N VAL A 380 9.95 2.84 -2.50
CA VAL A 380 8.89 2.23 -3.29
C VAL A 380 8.99 0.71 -3.22
N ASN A 381 10.17 0.13 -3.46
CA ASN A 381 10.33 -1.33 -3.38
C ASN A 381 10.03 -1.88 -1.99
N SER A 382 10.34 -1.11 -0.94
CA SER A 382 10.02 -1.52 0.43
C SER A 382 8.51 -1.55 0.69
N LYS A 383 7.76 -0.59 0.14
CA LYS A 383 6.30 -0.56 0.22
C LYS A 383 5.65 -1.68 -0.59
N VAL A 384 6.16 -1.95 -1.80
CA VAL A 384 5.75 -3.13 -2.59
C VAL A 384 6.04 -4.43 -1.83
N GLY A 385 7.20 -4.51 -1.18
CA GLY A 385 7.57 -5.61 -0.29
C GLY A 385 6.56 -5.84 0.84
N LEU A 386 6.08 -4.75 1.49
CA LEU A 386 5.00 -4.86 2.48
C LEU A 386 3.69 -5.38 1.87
N ALA A 387 3.29 -4.89 0.69
CA ALA A 387 2.10 -5.38 0.01
C ALA A 387 2.18 -6.89 -0.26
N LYS A 388 3.33 -7.38 -0.76
CA LYS A 388 3.60 -8.82 -0.95
C LYS A 388 3.57 -9.60 0.35
N ARG A 389 4.28 -9.10 1.38
CA ARG A 389 4.40 -9.72 2.70
C ARG A 389 3.05 -9.94 3.37
N TYR A 390 2.13 -8.99 3.21
CA TYR A 390 0.77 -9.09 3.76
C TYR A 390 -0.23 -9.79 2.82
N GLY A 391 0.20 -10.14 1.60
CA GLY A 391 -0.67 -10.73 0.59
C GLY A 391 -1.84 -9.83 0.23
N LEU A 392 -1.61 -8.51 0.14
CA LEU A 392 -2.61 -7.56 -0.31
C LEU A 392 -2.95 -7.82 -1.78
N LYS A 393 -4.15 -7.39 -2.21
CA LYS A 393 -4.57 -7.50 -3.61
C LYS A 393 -3.57 -6.85 -4.57
N GLY A 394 -3.06 -5.68 -4.20
CA GLY A 394 -2.31 -4.86 -5.13
C GLY A 394 -1.68 -3.60 -4.56
N ILE A 395 -1.17 -2.78 -5.48
CA ILE A 395 -0.63 -1.44 -5.22
C ILE A 395 -1.31 -0.40 -6.12
N ALA A 396 -1.44 0.82 -5.63
CA ALA A 396 -1.93 1.96 -6.39
C ALA A 396 -0.89 3.08 -6.41
N ILE A 397 -0.55 3.60 -7.59
CA ILE A 397 0.56 4.53 -7.76
C ILE A 397 0.04 5.93 -8.01
N TRP A 398 0.21 6.79 -6.99
CA TRP A 398 -0.07 8.22 -7.06
C TRP A 398 1.23 8.98 -7.37
N ARG A 399 1.44 9.52 -8.56
CA ARG A 399 0.61 9.40 -9.77
C ARG A 399 1.49 9.39 -11.01
N LEU A 400 0.91 9.02 -12.14
CA LEU A 400 1.60 9.07 -13.43
C LEU A 400 2.08 10.51 -13.70
N GLY A 401 3.25 10.65 -14.30
CA GLY A 401 3.91 11.92 -14.60
C GLY A 401 4.90 12.36 -13.52
N LEU A 402 4.89 11.66 -12.37
CA LEU A 402 5.89 11.83 -11.30
C LEU A 402 6.79 10.61 -11.15
N ILE A 403 6.38 9.45 -11.68
CA ILE A 403 7.18 8.23 -11.62
C ILE A 403 8.34 8.38 -12.61
N GLY A 404 9.55 8.61 -12.10
CA GLY A 404 10.75 8.58 -12.93
C GLY A 404 11.05 7.16 -13.41
N GLN A 405 11.71 7.04 -14.58
CA GLN A 405 12.16 5.75 -15.12
C GLN A 405 12.94 4.87 -14.12
N PRO A 406 13.78 5.42 -13.21
CA PRO A 406 14.45 4.60 -12.20
C PRO A 406 13.50 3.88 -11.25
N VAL A 407 12.45 4.57 -10.77
CA VAL A 407 11.43 3.99 -9.88
C VAL A 407 10.66 2.90 -10.62
N TRP A 408 10.30 3.15 -11.89
CA TRP A 408 9.64 2.15 -12.73
C TRP A 408 10.46 0.87 -12.91
N ASN A 409 11.73 1.02 -13.29
CA ASN A 409 12.63 -0.10 -13.47
C ASN A 409 12.80 -0.91 -12.18
N GLU A 410 12.82 -0.23 -11.04
CA GLU A 410 12.98 -0.86 -9.74
C GLU A 410 11.72 -1.62 -9.30
N MET A 411 10.54 -1.02 -9.51
CA MET A 411 9.25 -1.70 -9.29
C MET A 411 9.11 -2.96 -10.15
N GLY A 412 9.53 -2.91 -11.41
CA GLY A 412 9.51 -4.06 -12.33
C GLY A 412 10.43 -5.21 -11.90
N LYS A 413 11.29 -5.02 -10.88
CA LYS A 413 12.04 -6.12 -10.25
C LYS A 413 11.23 -6.85 -9.17
N SER A 414 10.18 -6.22 -8.65
CA SER A 414 9.39 -6.70 -7.51
C SER A 414 7.99 -7.16 -7.87
N VAL A 415 7.42 -6.61 -8.95
CA VAL A 415 6.08 -6.91 -9.47
C VAL A 415 6.20 -7.47 -10.88
N GLU A 416 5.34 -8.42 -11.22
CA GLU A 416 5.10 -8.79 -12.61
C GLU A 416 4.16 -7.72 -13.20
N LEU A 417 4.74 -6.78 -13.96
CA LEU A 417 4.04 -5.69 -14.64
C LEU A 417 3.67 -6.08 -16.07
#